data_AF-A0A816T0N3-F1
#
_entry.id   AF-A0A816T0N3-F1
#
_cell.length_a   1.000
_cell.length_b   1.000
_cell.length_c   1.000
_cell.angle_alpha   90.00
_cell.angle_beta   90.00
_cell.angle_gamma   90.00
#
_symmetry.space_group_name_H-M   'P 1'
#
loop_
_entity.id
_entity.type
_entity.pdbx_description
1 polymer ?
#
loop_
_entity_poly.entity_id
_entity_poly.type
_entity_poly.pdbx_seq_one_letter_code
_entity_poly.pdbx_strand_id
1 'polypeptide(L)'
;MVGLDVVAGFVAMLAEVAQQKAHTVTECKSPSKKAFVLGLIALGCLLAAHFIAVMIGCIISDSHTIVTVFPIVTVFSAPKITQRVTMACIYLTWIVATAGAGILTMGIWMNRESRLECGFTNKQFLSLGGKVCFLHAIVSVVMYLANFICRFCIS
;
A
#
# COMPACT_ATOMS: atom_id res chain seq x y z
N MET A 1 4.54 2.77 -7.94
CA MET A 1 3.58 2.40 -6.87
C MET A 1 3.26 0.91 -6.89
N VAL A 2 2.61 0.36 -7.93
CA VAL A 2 2.15 -1.04 -7.98
C VAL A 2 3.25 -2.07 -7.66
N GLY A 3 4.45 -1.92 -8.23
CA GLY A 3 5.57 -2.81 -7.93
C GLY A 3 6.00 -2.78 -6.46
N LEU A 4 5.96 -1.61 -5.81
CA LEU A 4 6.27 -1.46 -4.39
C LEU A 4 5.19 -2.09 -3.52
N ASP A 5 3.92 -1.98 -3.91
CA ASP A 5 2.80 -2.62 -3.20
C ASP A 5 2.89 -4.15 -3.25
N VAL A 6 3.27 -4.70 -4.41
CA VAL A 6 3.49 -6.15 -4.58
C VAL A 6 4.65 -6.62 -3.70
N VAL A 7 5.78 -5.91 -3.74
CA VAL A 7 6.93 -6.20 -2.88
C VAL A 7 6.54 -6.11 -1.40
N ALA A 8 5.81 -5.07 -1.00
CA ALA A 8 5.31 -4.91 0.37
C ALA A 8 4.45 -6.11 0.79
N GLY A 9 3.53 -6.55 -0.07
CA GLY A 9 2.66 -7.69 0.17
C GLY A 9 3.43 -9.00 0.39
N PHE A 10 4.38 -9.31 -0.51
CA PHE A 10 5.22 -10.50 -0.38
C PHE A 10 6.12 -10.46 0.86
N VAL A 11 6.80 -9.34 1.09
CA VAL A 11 7.68 -9.17 2.25
C VAL A 11 6.89 -9.27 3.56
N ALA A 12 5.67 -8.74 3.62
CA ALA A 12 4.79 -8.86 4.78
C ALA A 12 4.38 -10.32 5.05
N MET A 13 4.06 -11.10 4.01
CA MET A 13 3.78 -12.53 4.17
C MET A 13 5.02 -13.31 4.64
N LEU A 14 6.22 -12.99 4.13
CA LEU A 14 7.47 -13.60 4.59
C LEU A 14 7.80 -13.24 6.04
N ALA A 15 7.49 -12.02 6.48
CA ALA A 15 7.62 -11.62 7.87
C ALA A 15 6.67 -12.40 8.78
N GLU A 16 5.43 -12.65 8.35
CA GLU A 16 4.49 -13.50 9.11
C GLU A 16 5.04 -14.92 9.27
N VAL A 17 5.54 -15.55 8.20
CA VAL A 17 6.15 -16.89 8.26
C VAL A 17 7.37 -16.90 9.18
N ALA A 18 8.21 -15.86 9.12
CA ALA A 18 9.37 -15.72 10.00
C ALA A 18 8.98 -15.51 11.48
N GLN A 19 7.84 -14.88 11.73
CA GLN A 19 7.27 -14.70 13.06
C GLN A 19 6.70 -16.02 13.59
N GLN A 20 5.91 -16.73 12.77
CA GLN A 20 5.34 -18.04 13.12
C GLN A 20 6.42 -19.09 13.42
N LYS A 21 7.47 -19.17 12.58
CA LYS A 21 8.58 -20.10 12.81
C LYS A 21 9.33 -19.84 14.12
N ALA A 22 9.52 -18.56 14.48
CA ALA A 22 10.13 -18.21 15.76
C ALA A 22 9.23 -18.64 16.93
N HIS A 23 7.92 -18.43 16.82
CA HIS A 23 6.96 -18.86 17.84
C HIS A 23 6.91 -20.38 18.04
N THR A 24 7.02 -21.19 16.97
CA THR A 24 6.94 -22.66 17.11
C THR A 24 8.17 -23.28 17.76
N VAL A 25 9.33 -22.60 17.67
CA VAL A 25 10.60 -23.12 18.20
C VAL A 25 10.85 -22.63 19.63
N THR A 26 10.36 -21.43 19.97
CA THR A 26 10.43 -20.89 21.33
C THR A 26 9.05 -20.89 21.94
N GLU A 27 8.79 -21.84 22.84
CA GLU A 27 7.52 -21.99 23.59
C GLU A 27 7.13 -20.72 24.37
N CYS A 28 8.07 -19.78 24.55
CA CYS A 28 7.84 -18.38 24.88
C CYS A 28 8.30 -17.45 23.74
N LYS A 29 7.43 -16.51 23.33
CA LYS A 29 7.58 -15.60 22.20
C LYS A 29 8.86 -14.75 22.28
N SER A 30 9.95 -15.23 21.68
CA SER A 30 11.15 -14.42 21.45
C SER A 30 10.95 -13.55 20.18
N PRO A 31 11.28 -12.25 20.22
CA PRO A 31 11.09 -11.35 19.09
C PRO A 31 11.94 -11.80 17.89
N SER A 32 11.30 -12.02 16.75
CA SER A 32 12.02 -12.39 15.52
C SER A 32 12.60 -11.13 14.89
N LYS A 33 13.92 -10.94 15.00
CA LYS A 33 14.64 -9.82 14.33
C LYS A 33 14.35 -9.80 12.83
N LYS A 34 14.28 -10.98 12.21
CA LYS A 34 13.96 -11.12 10.79
C LYS A 34 12.54 -10.61 10.48
N ALA A 35 11.53 -11.05 11.22
CA ALA A 35 10.15 -10.58 11.01
C ALA A 35 10.02 -9.06 11.22
N PHE A 36 10.71 -8.50 12.20
CA PHE A 36 10.73 -7.06 12.46
C PHE A 36 11.28 -6.26 11.26
N VAL A 37 12.45 -6.66 10.74
CA VAL A 37 13.09 -5.99 9.59
C VAL A 37 12.22 -6.12 8.33
N LEU A 38 11.70 -7.30 8.03
CA LEU A 38 10.80 -7.47 6.89
C LEU A 38 9.52 -6.64 7.04
N GLY A 39 8.93 -6.59 8.24
CA GLY A 39 7.76 -5.75 8.49
C GLY A 39 8.03 -4.26 8.25
N LEU A 40 9.18 -3.75 8.69
CA LEU A 40 9.60 -2.37 8.42
C LEU A 40 9.81 -2.11 6.92
N ILE A 41 10.41 -3.05 6.19
CA ILE A 41 10.58 -2.95 4.73
C ILE A 41 9.20 -2.89 4.05
N ALA A 42 8.27 -3.75 4.45
CA ALA A 42 6.91 -3.75 3.90
C ALA A 42 6.18 -2.43 4.17
N LEU A 43 6.25 -1.92 5.39
CA LEU A 43 5.68 -0.62 5.76
C LEU A 43 6.29 0.53 4.95
N GLY A 44 7.62 0.54 4.80
CA GLY A 44 8.32 1.54 4.00
C GLY A 44 7.91 1.51 2.53
N CYS A 45 7.78 0.31 1.94
CA CYS A 45 7.33 0.13 0.56
C CYS A 45 5.90 0.63 0.36
N LEU A 46 4.98 0.33 1.28
CA LEU A 46 3.59 0.82 1.23
C LEU A 46 3.54 2.36 1.31
N LEU A 47 4.28 2.97 2.24
CA LEU A 47 4.32 4.43 2.38
C LEU A 47 4.90 5.11 1.13
N ALA A 48 5.98 4.56 0.57
CA ALA A 48 6.56 5.06 -0.67
C ALA A 48 5.59 4.90 -1.86
N ALA A 49 4.90 3.77 -1.95
CA ALA A 49 3.88 3.53 -2.97
C ALA A 49 2.72 4.53 -2.86
N HIS A 50 2.22 4.75 -1.65
CA HIS A 50 1.15 5.71 -1.37
C HIS A 50 1.57 7.14 -1.70
N PHE A 51 2.77 7.57 -1.31
CA PHE A 51 3.30 8.89 -1.65
C PHE A 51 3.34 9.11 -3.17
N ILE A 52 3.82 8.13 -3.94
CA ILE A 52 3.81 8.19 -5.41
C ILE A 52 2.38 8.28 -5.96
N ALA A 53 1.44 7.50 -5.41
CA ALA A 53 0.04 7.54 -5.82
C ALA A 53 -0.61 8.92 -5.57
N VAL A 54 -0.32 9.53 -4.41
CA VAL A 54 -0.79 10.89 -4.06
C VAL A 54 -0.19 11.94 -5.00
N MET A 55 1.11 11.89 -5.29
CA MET A 55 1.75 12.83 -6.22
C MET A 55 1.12 12.76 -7.62
N ILE A 56 0.86 11.55 -8.12
CA ILE A 56 0.16 11.35 -9.40
C ILE A 56 -1.27 11.90 -9.31
N GLY A 57 -1.99 11.61 -8.23
CA GLY A 57 -3.34 12.10 -7.99
C GLY A 57 -3.44 13.63 -7.93
N CYS A 58 -2.48 14.30 -7.29
CA CYS A 58 -2.41 15.77 -7.21
C CYS A 58 -2.15 16.39 -8.58
N ILE A 59 -1.19 15.87 -9.37
CA ILE A 59 -0.92 16.36 -10.73
C ILE A 59 -2.17 16.27 -11.61
N ILE A 60 -2.99 15.24 -11.43
CA ILE A 60 -4.23 15.06 -12.18
C ILE A 60 -5.34 15.99 -11.67
N SER A 61 -5.49 16.12 -10.34
CA SER A 61 -6.58 16.90 -9.72
C SER A 61 -6.41 18.42 -9.80
N ASP A 62 -5.19 18.94 -9.83
CA ASP A 62 -4.93 20.39 -9.91
C ASP A 62 -5.23 20.96 -11.32
N SER A 63 -5.51 20.08 -12.28
CA SER A 63 -5.81 20.46 -13.66
C SER A 63 -7.33 20.50 -13.94
N HIS A 64 -7.93 21.69 -13.82
CA HIS A 64 -8.53 22.21 -15.04
C HIS A 64 -7.36 22.71 -15.89
N THR A 65 -7.02 22.03 -16.99
CA THR A 65 -6.02 22.45 -18.00
C THR A 65 -4.55 22.01 -17.75
N ILE A 66 -3.92 21.56 -18.83
CA ILE A 66 -2.47 21.48 -19.11
C ILE A 66 -1.69 20.30 -18.51
N VAL A 67 -1.50 19.26 -19.32
CA VAL A 67 -0.33 18.37 -19.20
C VAL A 67 0.79 19.00 -20.01
N THR A 68 1.75 19.64 -19.35
CA THR A 68 3.07 19.96 -19.93
C THR A 68 3.95 18.73 -19.84
N VAL A 69 3.87 17.84 -20.83
CA VAL A 69 5.01 16.99 -21.14
C VAL A 69 5.93 17.87 -21.98
N PHE A 70 7.09 18.32 -21.50
CA PHE A 70 8.04 18.99 -22.39
C PHE A 70 8.44 17.98 -23.51
N PRO A 71 8.19 18.22 -24.82
CA PRO A 71 7.90 19.48 -25.52
C PRO A 71 6.45 19.69 -26.04
N ILE A 72 5.46 18.91 -25.62
CA ILE A 72 4.07 18.97 -26.07
C ILE A 72 3.11 19.30 -24.91
N VAL A 73 2.55 20.51 -24.96
CA VAL A 73 1.49 20.99 -24.06
C VAL A 73 0.14 20.45 -24.56
N THR A 74 -0.42 19.42 -23.93
CA THR A 74 -1.78 18.96 -24.24
C THR A 74 -2.77 19.52 -23.22
N VAL A 75 -3.66 20.41 -23.67
CA VAL A 75 -4.82 20.91 -22.93
C VAL A 75 -5.94 19.86 -23.03
N PHE A 76 -6.44 19.36 -21.90
CA PHE A 76 -7.43 18.28 -21.91
C PHE A 76 -8.53 18.52 -20.88
N SER A 77 -9.78 18.58 -21.35
CA SER A 77 -10.95 18.59 -20.47
C SER A 77 -11.34 17.14 -20.17
N ALA A 78 -10.99 16.65 -18.99
CA ALA A 78 -11.43 15.33 -18.56
C ALA A 78 -12.97 15.29 -18.45
N PRO A 79 -13.65 14.25 -18.95
CA PRO A 79 -15.07 14.02 -18.73
C PRO A 79 -15.37 13.98 -17.23
N LYS A 80 -16.53 14.52 -16.82
CA LYS A 80 -17.00 14.56 -15.42
C LYS A 80 -16.95 13.19 -14.70
N ILE A 81 -17.07 12.09 -15.46
CA ILE A 81 -17.01 10.72 -14.97
C ILE A 81 -15.58 10.36 -14.51
N THR A 82 -14.56 10.69 -15.30
CA THR A 82 -13.16 10.39 -14.97
C THR A 82 -12.70 11.17 -13.75
N GLN A 83 -13.11 12.44 -13.62
CA GLN A 83 -12.82 13.23 -12.41
C GLN A 83 -13.41 12.57 -11.17
N ARG A 84 -14.67 12.12 -11.23
CA ARG A 84 -15.33 11.42 -10.10
C ARG A 84 -14.62 10.11 -9.75
N VAL A 85 -14.24 9.31 -10.76
CA VAL A 85 -13.51 8.05 -10.57
C VAL A 85 -12.14 8.29 -9.95
N THR A 86 -11.38 9.28 -10.44
CA THR A 86 -10.06 9.64 -9.89
C THR A 86 -10.18 10.09 -8.43
N MET A 87 -11.13 10.98 -8.11
CA MET A 87 -11.36 11.41 -6.72
C MET A 87 -11.73 10.22 -5.82
N ALA A 88 -12.66 9.36 -6.25
CA ALA A 88 -13.04 8.17 -5.49
C ALA A 88 -11.85 7.23 -5.27
N CYS A 89 -11.02 7.00 -6.29
CA CYS A 89 -9.81 6.19 -6.17
C CYS A 89 -8.82 6.80 -5.18
N ILE A 90 -8.59 8.12 -5.22
CA ILE A 90 -7.72 8.81 -4.26
C ILE A 90 -8.22 8.56 -2.83
N TYR A 91 -9.51 8.81 -2.55
CA TYR A 91 -10.08 8.53 -1.22
C TYR A 91 -9.90 7.07 -0.80
N LEU A 92 -10.14 6.12 -1.69
CA LEU A 92 -9.93 4.69 -1.42
C LEU A 92 -8.46 4.37 -1.14
N THR A 93 -7.50 4.94 -1.88
CA THR A 93 -6.07 4.72 -1.62
C THR A 93 -5.66 5.20 -0.23
N TRP A 94 -6.19 6.32 0.25
CA TRP A 94 -5.94 6.82 1.62
C TRP A 94 -6.50 5.87 2.68
N ILE A 95 -7.74 5.39 2.52
CA ILE A 95 -8.35 4.43 3.45
C ILE A 95 -7.54 3.13 3.49
N VAL A 96 -7.19 2.60 2.32
CA VAL A 96 -6.45 1.33 2.22
C VAL A 96 -5.02 1.48 2.74
N ALA A 97 -4.33 2.59 2.44
CA ALA A 97 -2.97 2.84 2.91
C ALA A 97 -2.91 3.02 4.43
N THR A 98 -3.83 3.79 5.01
CA THR A 98 -3.90 3.99 6.48
C THR A 98 -4.24 2.69 7.21
N ALA A 99 -5.21 1.92 6.71
CA ALA A 99 -5.52 0.60 7.24
C ALA A 99 -4.32 -0.35 7.13
N GLY A 100 -3.66 -0.42 5.97
CA GLY A 100 -2.50 -1.27 5.72
C GLY A 100 -1.32 -0.92 6.62
N ALA A 101 -0.99 0.36 6.72
CA ALA A 101 0.08 0.86 7.60
C ALA A 101 -0.23 0.58 9.08
N GLY A 102 -1.48 0.79 9.52
CA GLY A 102 -1.91 0.50 10.89
C GLY A 102 -1.79 -0.99 11.23
N ILE A 103 -2.23 -1.86 10.32
CA ILE A 103 -2.14 -3.31 10.52
C ILE A 103 -0.68 -3.80 10.51
N LEU A 104 0.15 -3.29 9.59
CA LEU A 104 1.59 -3.61 9.54
C LEU A 104 2.33 -3.13 10.80
N THR A 105 2.08 -1.90 11.25
CA THR A 105 2.69 -1.36 12.47
C THR A 105 2.26 -2.14 13.71
N MET A 106 0.98 -2.53 13.81
CA MET A 106 0.53 -3.44 14.86
C MET A 106 1.25 -4.80 14.79
N GLY A 107 1.43 -5.38 13.60
CA GLY A 107 2.19 -6.63 13.42
C GLY A 107 3.65 -6.50 13.88
N ILE A 108 4.32 -5.40 13.51
CA ILE A 108 5.70 -5.10 13.92
C ILE A 108 5.79 -4.90 15.43
N TRP A 109 4.87 -4.12 16.02
CA TRP A 109 4.82 -3.86 17.46
C TRP A 109 4.60 -5.15 18.25
N MET A 110 3.62 -5.95 17.82
CA MET A 110 3.33 -7.28 18.38
C MET A 110 4.50 -8.26 18.28
N ASN A 111 5.44 -8.05 17.35
CA ASN A 111 6.66 -8.85 17.24
C ASN A 111 7.80 -8.31 18.13
N ARG A 112 7.78 -7.01 18.50
CA ARG A 112 8.77 -6.39 19.41
C ARG A 112 8.47 -6.68 20.88
N GLU A 113 7.20 -6.68 21.27
CA GLU A 113 6.78 -6.86 22.66
C GLU A 113 7.01 -8.31 23.14
N SER A 114 7.85 -8.50 24.17
CA SER A 114 7.96 -9.76 24.90
C SER A 114 6.71 -9.93 25.76
N ARG A 115 5.77 -10.81 25.36
CA ARG A 115 4.56 -11.05 26.16
C ARG A 115 4.94 -11.73 27.47
N LEU A 116 4.53 -11.11 28.59
CA LEU A 116 4.64 -11.66 29.95
C LEU A 116 3.73 -12.88 30.18
N GLU A 117 2.73 -13.09 29.33
CA GLU A 117 1.82 -14.24 29.40
C GLU A 117 1.77 -14.98 28.06
N CYS A 118 2.09 -16.28 28.11
CA CYS A 118 2.13 -17.15 26.93
C CYS A 118 0.71 -17.52 26.48
N GLY A 119 0.02 -16.56 25.87
CA GLY A 119 -1.31 -16.70 25.31
C GLY A 119 -1.28 -16.72 23.78
N PHE A 120 -1.75 -17.82 23.19
CA PHE A 120 -1.83 -18.11 21.76
C PHE A 120 -2.71 -17.08 21.02
N THR A 121 -2.18 -15.91 20.70
CA THR A 121 -2.87 -14.96 19.81
C THR A 121 -2.36 -15.14 18.40
N ASN A 122 -3.03 -16.07 17.70
CA ASN A 122 -2.88 -16.41 16.28
C ASN A 122 -3.40 -15.27 15.36
N LYS A 123 -2.99 -14.03 15.63
CA LYS A 123 -3.43 -12.87 14.85
C LYS A 123 -2.41 -12.59 13.76
N GLN A 124 -2.75 -12.99 12.53
CA GLN A 124 -1.93 -12.84 11.32
C GLN A 124 -1.92 -11.39 10.81
N PHE A 125 -1.50 -10.45 11.67
CA PHE A 125 -1.53 -9.02 11.34
C PHE A 125 -0.63 -8.69 10.16
N LEU A 126 0.55 -9.28 10.07
CA LEU A 126 1.50 -8.99 9.00
C LEU A 126 1.00 -9.53 7.67
N SER A 127 0.44 -10.75 7.65
CA SER A 127 -0.23 -11.29 6.45
C SER A 127 -1.46 -10.47 6.05
N LEU A 128 -2.28 -10.04 7.01
CA LEU A 128 -3.44 -9.18 6.75
C LEU A 128 -3.00 -7.85 6.14
N GLY A 129 -1.99 -7.20 6.72
CA GLY A 129 -1.39 -5.97 6.17
C GLY A 129 -0.86 -6.17 4.76
N GLY A 130 -0.23 -7.32 4.47
CA GLY A 130 0.20 -7.70 3.13
C GLY A 130 -0.95 -7.81 2.12
N LYS A 131 -2.09 -8.40 2.50
CA LYS A 131 -3.30 -8.43 1.65
C LYS A 131 -3.81 -7.03 1.35
N VAL A 132 -3.78 -6.13 2.34
CA VAL A 132 -4.17 -4.72 2.16
C VAL A 132 -3.20 -4.00 1.20
N CYS A 133 -1.90 -4.32 1.20
CA CYS A 133 -0.95 -3.79 0.22
C CYS A 133 -1.33 -4.19 -1.22
N PHE A 134 -1.71 -5.45 -1.46
CA PHE A 134 -2.21 -5.86 -2.78
C PHE A 134 -3.50 -5.14 -3.19
N LEU A 135 -4.40 -4.88 -2.25
CA LEU A 135 -5.60 -4.08 -2.50
C LEU A 135 -5.22 -2.64 -2.91
N HIS A 136 -4.23 -2.04 -2.25
CA HIS A 136 -3.71 -0.71 -2.62
C HIS A 136 -3.16 -0.71 -4.06
N ALA A 137 -2.47 -1.78 -4.46
CA ALA A 137 -2.00 -1.97 -5.83
C ALA A 137 -3.15 -1.98 -6.85
N ILE A 138 -4.22 -2.73 -6.57
CA ILE A 138 -5.40 -2.84 -7.46
C ILE A 138 -6.07 -1.49 -7.64
N VAL A 139 -6.33 -0.76 -6.53
CA VAL A 139 -6.94 0.58 -6.59
C VAL A 139 -6.05 1.53 -7.39
N SER A 140 -4.73 1.46 -7.20
CA SER A 140 -3.76 2.27 -7.94
C SER A 140 -3.75 1.98 -9.45
N VAL A 141 -3.90 0.72 -9.86
CA VAL A 141 -4.02 0.33 -11.28
C VAL A 141 -5.31 0.88 -11.89
N VAL A 142 -6.44 0.75 -11.20
CA VAL A 142 -7.73 1.28 -11.66
C VAL A 142 -7.66 2.79 -11.86
N MET A 143 -7.07 3.51 -10.90
CA MET A 143 -6.82 4.94 -11.01
C MET A 143 -5.98 5.27 -12.25
N TYR A 144 -4.88 4.55 -12.48
CA TYR A 144 -4.01 4.80 -13.63
C TYR A 144 -4.71 4.52 -14.97
N LEU A 145 -5.41 3.38 -15.09
CA LEU A 145 -6.13 3.00 -16.30
C LEU A 145 -7.28 3.96 -16.61
N ALA A 146 -8.04 4.39 -15.60
CA ALA A 146 -9.11 5.37 -15.78
C ALA A 146 -8.59 6.68 -16.38
N ASN A 147 -7.41 7.12 -15.94
CA ASN A 147 -6.76 8.31 -16.49
C ASN A 147 -6.14 8.07 -17.86
N PHE A 148 -5.56 6.89 -18.10
CA PHE A 148 -4.98 6.52 -19.39
C PHE A 148 -6.04 6.42 -20.50
N ILE A 149 -7.10 5.64 -20.29
CA ILE A 149 -8.20 5.48 -21.27
C ILE A 149 -8.79 6.84 -21.62
N CYS A 150 -8.92 7.71 -20.62
CA CYS A 150 -9.45 9.03 -20.85
C CYS A 150 -8.58 9.87 -21.80
N ARG A 151 -7.24 9.75 -21.71
CA ARG A 151 -6.33 10.39 -22.67
C ARG A 151 -6.54 9.91 -24.11
N PHE A 152 -6.89 8.65 -24.32
CA PHE A 152 -7.11 8.08 -25.66
C PHE A 152 -8.49 8.41 -26.24
N CYS A 153 -9.54 8.52 -25.43
CA CYS A 153 -10.90 8.79 -25.92
C CYS A 153 -11.12 10.19 -26.52
N ILE A 154 -10.18 11.11 -26.38
CA ILE A 154 -10.29 12.49 -26.91
C ILE A 154 -9.16 12.78 -27.92
N SER A 155 -8.25 11.82 -28.18
CA SER A 155 -7.30 11.88 -29.30
C SER A 155 -7.92 11.35 -30.58
#